data_AF-A0A7L4PK53-F1
#
_entry.id   AF-A0A7L4PK53-F1
#
_cell.length_a   1.000
_cell.length_b   1.000
_cell.length_c   1.000
_cell.angle_alpha   90.00
_cell.angle_beta   90.00
_cell.angle_gamma   90.00
#
_symmetry.space_group_name_H-M   'P 1'
#
loop_
_entity.id
_entity.type
_entity.pdbx_description
1 polymer ?
#
loop_
_entity_poly.entity_id
_entity_poly.type
_entity_poly.pdbx_seq_one_letter_code
_entity_poly.pdbx_strand_id
1 'polypeptide(L)'
;GKSILALPATAGGGTISRIVPTLQEGAGVTLTRGDIHYVVTQYGIAYLHGKNVRERAMDLISLAHPRFRPWLLEEAKKRYLIYRDQAFIPGERGEYPAALETYRTTDAGLELLLRPVKISDEPLLKDFFYALSDESMYNRFFSTRRDMPHQLLQEFVVIDYTREMLILAAVPEEEREVILGMGQYAINEKYHTAEVAVVVRDDYQKMGVGKQILQYLTYLAKKQGLLGFNAEVLADNVSMVRLFERMKFDIEKTRDGGAYTMKMSFRKYK
;
A
#
# COMPACT_ATOMS: atom_id res chain seq x y z
N GLY A 1 7.65 -28.87 3.17
CA GLY A 1 7.57 -28.09 4.42
C GLY A 1 8.10 -26.70 4.17
N LYS A 2 7.66 -25.68 4.91
CA LYS A 2 8.10 -24.28 4.73
C LYS A 2 9.16 -23.94 5.79
N SER A 3 10.24 -23.28 5.39
CA SER A 3 11.28 -22.84 6.31
C SER A 3 10.98 -21.45 6.86
N ILE A 4 11.14 -21.29 8.17
CA ILE A 4 10.84 -20.04 8.87
C ILE A 4 12.05 -19.65 9.71
N LEU A 5 12.63 -18.49 9.42
CA LEU A 5 13.71 -17.90 10.21
C LEU A 5 13.15 -16.78 11.08
N ALA A 6 13.00 -17.05 12.37
CA ALA A 6 12.63 -16.04 13.36
C ALA A 6 13.88 -15.49 14.05
N LEU A 7 14.03 -14.17 14.07
CA LEU A 7 15.15 -13.49 14.72
C LEU A 7 14.76 -12.10 15.23
N PRO A 8 15.37 -11.62 16.32
CA PRO A 8 15.28 -10.20 16.66
C PRO A 8 15.94 -9.38 15.55
N ALA A 9 15.36 -8.22 15.21
CA ALA A 9 15.92 -7.32 14.19
C ALA A 9 17.27 -6.70 14.60
N THR A 10 17.62 -6.78 15.89
CA THR A 10 18.85 -6.20 16.45
C THR A 10 19.59 -7.16 17.38
N ALA A 11 20.89 -6.93 17.58
CA ALA A 11 21.76 -7.58 18.55
C ALA A 11 22.50 -6.53 19.41
N GLY A 12 23.29 -6.99 20.39
CA GLY A 12 24.13 -6.11 21.22
C GLY A 12 23.34 -5.07 22.01
N GLY A 13 22.17 -5.44 22.55
CA GLY A 13 21.28 -4.50 23.25
C GLY A 13 20.61 -3.45 22.35
N GLY A 14 20.48 -3.73 21.04
CA GLY A 14 19.83 -2.82 20.09
C GLY A 14 20.79 -1.95 19.27
N THR A 15 22.09 -2.12 19.47
CA THR A 15 23.14 -1.30 18.83
C THR A 15 23.56 -1.84 17.46
N ILE A 16 23.30 -3.11 17.16
CA ILE A 16 23.73 -3.78 15.92
C ILE A 16 22.50 -4.29 15.16
N SER A 17 22.44 -4.04 13.85
CA SER A 17 21.41 -4.64 12.98
C SER A 17 21.71 -6.13 12.72
N ARG A 18 20.69 -6.98 12.80
CA ARG A 18 20.81 -8.41 12.43
C ARG A 18 20.63 -8.64 10.92
N ILE A 19 19.97 -7.69 10.25
CA ILE A 19 19.88 -7.66 8.79
C ILE A 19 21.03 -6.78 8.29
N VAL A 20 21.89 -7.35 7.45
CA VAL A 20 23.13 -6.71 6.99
C VAL A 20 23.25 -6.83 5.46
N PRO A 21 23.87 -5.85 4.78
CA PRO A 21 24.04 -5.89 3.33
C PRO A 21 25.10 -6.90 2.89
N THR A 22 25.98 -7.32 3.79
CA THR A 22 27.06 -8.28 3.53
C THR A 22 27.40 -9.00 4.83
N LEU A 23 27.57 -10.32 4.76
CA LEU A 23 28.02 -11.10 5.91
C LEU A 23 29.51 -10.82 6.19
N GLN A 24 29.93 -11.00 7.44
CA GLN A 24 31.34 -10.90 7.79
C GLN A 24 32.15 -11.98 7.05
N GLU A 25 33.37 -11.65 6.68
CA GLU A 25 34.27 -12.60 6.05
C GLU A 25 34.48 -13.82 6.95
N GLY A 26 34.37 -15.02 6.38
CA GLY A 26 34.42 -16.28 7.12
C GLY A 26 33.12 -16.67 7.85
N ALA A 27 32.05 -15.87 7.78
CA ALA A 27 30.76 -16.25 8.36
C ALA A 27 30.15 -17.47 7.63
N GLY A 28 29.82 -18.51 8.40
CA GLY A 28 29.14 -19.70 7.86
C GLY A 28 27.69 -19.41 7.46
N VAL A 29 27.27 -19.93 6.31
CA VAL A 29 25.88 -19.87 5.83
C VAL A 29 25.26 -21.25 5.94
N THR A 30 24.30 -21.42 6.83
CA THR A 30 23.58 -22.69 7.04
C THR A 30 22.25 -22.77 6.30
N LEU A 31 21.62 -21.62 6.04
CA LEU A 31 20.39 -21.50 5.27
C LEU A 31 20.66 -20.65 4.03
N THR A 32 20.55 -21.25 2.84
CA THR A 32 20.80 -20.53 1.60
C THR A 32 19.58 -19.71 1.17
N ARG A 33 19.78 -18.84 0.16
CA ARG A 33 18.68 -18.04 -0.40
C ARG A 33 17.54 -18.90 -1.00
N GLY A 34 17.86 -20.12 -1.46
CA GLY A 34 16.89 -21.04 -2.06
C GLY A 34 16.07 -21.78 -1.01
N ASP A 35 16.63 -22.00 0.18
CA ASP A 35 15.98 -22.76 1.23
C ASP A 35 15.00 -21.92 2.03
N ILE A 36 15.25 -20.61 2.16
CA ILE A 36 14.48 -19.72 3.04
C ILE A 36 13.15 -19.25 2.42
N HIS A 37 12.03 -19.55 3.10
CA HIS A 37 10.69 -19.11 2.71
C HIS A 37 10.28 -17.87 3.49
N TYR A 38 10.28 -17.92 4.82
CA TYR A 38 9.85 -16.81 5.66
C TYR A 38 10.97 -16.28 6.56
N VAL A 39 11.02 -14.96 6.71
CA VAL A 39 11.82 -14.28 7.74
C VAL A 39 10.87 -13.48 8.62
N VAL A 40 11.03 -13.60 9.93
CA VAL A 40 10.15 -12.96 10.92
C VAL A 40 10.99 -12.18 11.93
N THR A 41 10.65 -10.90 12.11
CA THR A 41 11.18 -10.05 13.18
C THR A 41 10.04 -9.40 13.95
N GLN A 42 10.37 -8.65 15.00
CA GLN A 42 9.36 -7.84 15.72
C GLN A 42 8.73 -6.72 14.85
N TYR A 43 9.25 -6.47 13.65
CA TYR A 43 8.73 -5.48 12.70
C TYR A 43 7.90 -6.08 11.57
N GLY A 44 7.70 -7.41 11.57
CA GLY A 44 6.78 -8.08 10.66
C GLY A 44 7.30 -9.41 10.12
N ILE A 45 6.66 -9.85 9.04
CA ILE A 45 6.96 -11.09 8.33
C ILE A 45 7.21 -10.79 6.85
N ALA A 46 8.21 -11.43 6.27
CA ALA A 46 8.45 -11.42 4.83
C ALA A 46 8.54 -12.84 4.28
N TYR A 47 7.79 -13.09 3.22
CA TYR A 47 7.96 -14.25 2.37
C TYR A 47 8.97 -13.93 1.25
N LEU A 48 10.00 -14.76 1.06
CA LEU A 48 11.14 -14.49 0.17
C LEU A 48 11.28 -15.51 -0.96
N HIS A 49 10.60 -16.64 -0.90
CA HIS A 49 10.75 -17.69 -1.89
C HIS A 49 10.13 -17.28 -3.24
N GLY A 50 10.80 -17.60 -4.34
CA GLY A 50 10.43 -17.16 -5.69
C GLY A 50 10.56 -15.64 -5.96
N LYS A 51 11.08 -14.85 -5.01
CA LYS A 51 11.35 -13.41 -5.21
C LYS A 51 12.73 -13.16 -5.78
N ASN A 52 12.85 -12.13 -6.61
CA ASN A 52 14.15 -11.71 -7.14
C ASN A 52 15.00 -10.99 -6.07
N VAL A 53 16.27 -10.72 -6.37
CA VAL A 53 17.21 -10.10 -5.41
C VAL A 53 16.70 -8.76 -4.88
N ARG A 54 16.07 -7.95 -5.73
CA ARG A 54 15.57 -6.63 -5.37
C ARG A 54 14.40 -6.69 -4.40
N GLU A 55 13.41 -7.51 -4.73
CA GLU A 55 12.24 -7.75 -3.88
C GLU A 55 12.67 -8.26 -2.51
N ARG A 56 13.58 -9.25 -2.50
CA ARG A 56 14.14 -9.80 -1.26
C ARG A 56 14.88 -8.75 -0.44
N ALA A 57 15.67 -7.89 -1.08
CA ALA A 57 16.37 -6.82 -0.39
C ALA A 57 15.37 -5.84 0.25
N MET A 58 14.36 -5.38 -0.50
CA MET A 58 13.33 -4.46 0.02
C MET A 58 12.54 -5.07 1.18
N ASP A 59 12.16 -6.35 1.07
CA ASP A 59 11.46 -7.05 2.14
C ASP A 59 12.33 -7.26 3.39
N LEU A 60 13.59 -7.66 3.22
CA LEU A 60 14.50 -7.80 4.36
C LEU A 60 14.75 -6.45 5.03
N ILE A 61 14.90 -5.38 4.25
CA ILE A 61 15.05 -4.02 4.80
C ILE A 61 13.80 -3.62 5.59
N SER A 62 12.59 -3.95 5.12
CA SER A 62 11.37 -3.63 5.84
C SER A 62 11.26 -4.35 7.19
N LEU A 63 11.87 -5.53 7.33
CA LEU A 63 11.96 -6.26 8.60
C LEU A 63 13.03 -5.73 9.58
N ALA A 64 13.95 -4.87 9.12
CA ALA A 64 14.98 -4.31 9.97
C ALA A 64 14.41 -3.25 10.93
N HIS A 65 15.09 -3.02 12.05
CA HIS A 65 14.70 -1.95 12.98
C HIS A 65 14.73 -0.60 12.24
N PRO A 66 13.71 0.28 12.39
CA PRO A 66 13.60 1.57 11.71
C PRO A 66 14.88 2.41 11.68
N ARG A 67 15.65 2.44 12.79
CA ARG A 67 16.93 3.18 12.88
C ARG A 67 17.98 2.75 11.86
N PHE A 68 17.96 1.49 11.41
CA PHE A 68 18.95 0.93 10.48
C PHE A 68 18.46 0.88 9.03
N ARG A 69 17.16 1.07 8.77
CA ARG A 69 16.61 1.04 7.40
C ARG A 69 17.24 2.07 6.46
N PRO A 70 17.48 3.34 6.85
CA PRO A 70 18.15 4.31 5.97
C PRO A 70 19.54 3.84 5.53
N TRP A 71 20.35 3.36 6.48
CA TRP A 71 21.69 2.85 6.19
C TRP A 71 21.63 1.62 5.28
N LEU A 72 20.71 0.68 5.54
CA LEU A 72 20.56 -0.52 4.72
C LEU A 72 20.14 -0.19 3.28
N LEU A 73 19.23 0.77 3.10
CA LEU A 73 18.82 1.24 1.77
C LEU A 73 20.00 1.83 1.00
N GLU A 74 20.78 2.70 1.64
CA GLU A 74 21.96 3.30 1.00
C GLU A 74 23.01 2.25 0.64
N GLU A 75 23.29 1.28 1.51
CA GLU A 75 24.22 0.19 1.21
C GLU A 75 23.70 -0.76 0.11
N ALA A 76 22.39 -0.98 0.05
CA ALA A 76 21.74 -1.77 -1.00
C ALA A 76 21.79 -1.06 -2.37
N LYS A 77 21.60 0.27 -2.41
CA LYS A 77 21.76 1.09 -3.62
C LYS A 77 23.19 1.02 -4.16
N LYS A 78 24.19 1.23 -3.30
CA LYS A 78 25.62 1.15 -3.67
C LYS A 78 26.00 -0.20 -4.28
N ARG A 79 25.34 -1.27 -3.83
CA ARG A 79 25.55 -2.65 -4.28
C ARG A 79 24.62 -3.08 -5.41
N TYR A 80 23.80 -2.18 -5.95
CA TYR A 80 22.85 -2.50 -7.04
C TYR A 80 21.85 -3.61 -6.66
N LEU A 81 21.59 -3.81 -5.37
CA LEU A 81 20.58 -4.75 -4.90
C LEU A 81 19.18 -4.17 -5.11
N ILE A 82 19.05 -2.84 -5.05
CA ILE A 82 17.81 -2.08 -5.29
C ILE A 82 18.03 -0.95 -6.28
N TYR A 83 16.95 -0.29 -6.72
CA TYR A 83 17.02 0.85 -7.62
C TYR A 83 17.84 1.99 -7.03
N ARG A 84 18.68 2.65 -7.84
CA ARG A 84 19.51 3.77 -7.38
C ARG A 84 18.67 4.97 -6.95
N ASP A 85 17.55 5.18 -7.62
CA ASP A 85 16.52 6.18 -7.35
C ASP A 85 15.47 5.72 -6.33
N GLN A 86 15.70 4.61 -5.61
CA GLN A 86 14.76 4.13 -4.59
C GLN A 86 14.52 5.21 -3.54
N ALA A 87 13.31 5.77 -3.55
CA ALA A 87 12.88 6.78 -2.60
C ALA A 87 12.52 6.13 -1.24
N PHE A 88 12.63 6.91 -0.17
CA PHE A 88 12.30 6.46 1.18
C PHE A 88 11.99 7.64 2.09
N ILE A 89 10.98 7.50 2.95
CA ILE A 89 10.61 8.50 3.95
C ILE A 89 11.10 8.01 5.32
N PRO A 90 12.09 8.67 5.94
CA PRO A 90 12.62 8.26 7.23
C PRO A 90 11.74 8.69 8.40
N GLY A 91 11.87 7.96 9.50
CA GLY A 91 11.20 8.25 10.77
C GLY A 91 9.74 7.79 10.78
N GLU A 92 8.99 8.30 11.77
CA GLU A 92 7.61 7.87 12.05
C GLU A 92 6.65 8.11 10.87
N ARG A 93 6.92 9.13 10.05
CA ARG A 93 6.09 9.50 8.89
C ARG A 93 6.08 8.45 7.78
N GLY A 94 7.16 7.69 7.63
CA GLY A 94 7.26 6.58 6.67
C GLY A 94 7.26 5.21 7.34
N GLU A 95 7.05 5.15 8.66
CA GLU A 95 6.98 3.89 9.37
C GLU A 95 5.62 3.22 9.15
N TYR A 96 5.68 1.95 8.74
CA TYR A 96 4.50 1.19 8.41
C TYR A 96 3.53 1.05 9.60
N PRO A 97 2.30 1.57 9.52
CA PRO A 97 1.38 1.58 10.64
C PRO A 97 0.60 0.26 10.75
N ALA A 98 1.28 -0.81 11.21
CA ALA A 98 0.74 -2.17 11.30
C ALA A 98 -0.58 -2.28 12.09
N ALA A 99 -0.81 -1.39 13.06
CA ALA A 99 -2.06 -1.35 13.82
C ALA A 99 -3.31 -0.99 12.98
N LEU A 100 -3.13 -0.56 11.72
CA LEU A 100 -4.20 -0.28 10.79
C LEU A 100 -4.55 -1.46 9.87
N GLU A 101 -3.88 -2.60 10.00
CA GLU A 101 -4.29 -3.83 9.32
C GLU A 101 -5.62 -4.34 9.93
N THR A 102 -6.59 -4.72 9.09
CA THR A 102 -7.89 -5.24 9.54
C THR A 102 -8.50 -6.18 8.50
N TYR A 103 -9.19 -7.22 8.97
CA TYR A 103 -10.03 -8.05 8.11
C TYR A 103 -11.44 -7.45 7.96
N ARG A 104 -12.01 -7.57 6.77
CA ARG A 104 -13.39 -7.18 6.44
C ARG A 104 -14.02 -8.23 5.54
N THR A 105 -15.31 -8.46 5.71
CA THR A 105 -16.07 -9.32 4.80
C THR A 105 -17.02 -8.46 3.99
N THR A 106 -17.05 -8.63 2.68
CA THR A 106 -18.00 -7.91 1.83
C THR A 106 -19.42 -8.47 1.99
N ASP A 107 -20.43 -7.73 1.52
CA ASP A 107 -21.82 -8.22 1.51
C ASP A 107 -21.98 -9.48 0.64
N ALA A 108 -21.02 -9.75 -0.26
CA ALA A 108 -20.97 -10.95 -1.10
C ALA A 108 -20.21 -12.13 -0.45
N GLY A 109 -19.77 -11.99 0.80
CA GLY A 109 -19.05 -13.03 1.54
C GLY A 109 -17.55 -13.11 1.26
N LEU A 110 -16.98 -12.16 0.51
CA LEU A 110 -15.54 -12.15 0.23
C LEU A 110 -14.78 -11.59 1.43
N GLU A 111 -13.85 -12.39 1.97
CA GLU A 111 -12.95 -11.96 3.05
C GLU A 111 -11.77 -11.17 2.48
N LEU A 112 -11.53 -9.98 3.01
CA LEU A 112 -10.49 -9.05 2.59
C LEU A 112 -9.59 -8.70 3.77
N LEU A 113 -8.29 -8.72 3.55
CA LEU A 113 -7.33 -7.99 4.37
C LEU A 113 -7.26 -6.55 3.84
N LEU A 114 -7.68 -5.59 4.63
CA LEU A 114 -7.41 -4.18 4.40
C LEU A 114 -6.16 -3.79 5.17
N ARG A 115 -5.15 -3.27 4.47
CA ARG A 115 -3.91 -2.82 5.11
C ARG A 115 -3.31 -1.61 4.40
N PRO A 116 -2.54 -0.75 5.11
CA PRO A 116 -1.72 0.24 4.45
C PRO A 116 -0.75 -0.42 3.46
N VAL A 117 -0.41 0.32 2.41
CA VAL A 117 0.67 -0.04 1.48
C VAL A 117 2.02 -0.06 2.21
N LYS A 118 2.94 -0.90 1.77
CA LYS A 118 4.32 -1.01 2.21
C LYS A 118 5.23 -0.60 1.06
N ILE A 119 6.42 -0.08 1.38
CA ILE A 119 7.43 0.23 0.36
C ILE A 119 7.82 -0.98 -0.50
N SER A 120 7.72 -2.20 0.04
CA SER A 120 8.02 -3.43 -0.69
C SER A 120 6.84 -3.97 -1.52
N ASP A 121 5.67 -3.31 -1.53
CA ASP A 121 4.50 -3.71 -2.32
C ASP A 121 4.60 -3.32 -3.80
N GLU A 122 5.70 -2.70 -4.24
CA GLU A 122 5.87 -2.27 -5.65
C GLU A 122 5.55 -3.39 -6.66
N PRO A 123 6.03 -4.64 -6.50
CA PRO A 123 5.67 -5.73 -7.41
C PRO A 123 4.17 -6.08 -7.35
N LEU A 124 3.57 -6.06 -6.16
CA LEU A 124 2.15 -6.37 -5.98
C LEU A 124 1.25 -5.32 -6.64
N LEU A 125 1.62 -4.04 -6.52
CA LEU A 125 0.92 -2.95 -7.21
C LEU A 125 1.11 -3.03 -8.72
N LYS A 126 2.31 -3.37 -9.18
CA LYS A 126 2.56 -3.59 -10.62
C LYS A 126 1.66 -4.68 -11.19
N ASP A 127 1.58 -5.82 -10.51
CA ASP A 127 0.71 -6.94 -10.92
C ASP A 127 -0.77 -6.52 -10.88
N PHE A 128 -1.18 -5.78 -9.86
CA PHE A 128 -2.52 -5.23 -9.74
C PHE A 128 -2.88 -4.33 -10.93
N PHE A 129 -2.04 -3.35 -11.25
CA PHE A 129 -2.30 -2.42 -12.35
C PHE A 129 -2.32 -3.11 -13.71
N TYR A 130 -1.46 -4.12 -13.94
CA TYR A 130 -1.51 -4.89 -15.18
C TYR A 130 -2.73 -5.81 -15.30
N ALA A 131 -3.39 -6.12 -14.19
CA ALA A 131 -4.63 -6.88 -14.19
C ALA A 131 -5.89 -5.99 -14.39
N LEU A 132 -5.74 -4.66 -14.39
CA LEU A 132 -6.84 -3.74 -14.67
C LEU A 132 -7.13 -3.66 -16.18
N SER A 133 -8.41 -3.46 -16.51
CA SER A 133 -8.80 -3.07 -17.86
C SER A 133 -8.27 -1.67 -18.23
N ASP A 134 -8.16 -1.40 -19.54
CA ASP A 134 -7.82 -0.06 -20.04
C ASP A 134 -8.79 1.02 -19.52
N GLU A 135 -10.07 0.67 -19.35
CA GLU A 135 -11.10 1.57 -18.81
C GLU A 135 -10.85 1.88 -17.33
N SER A 136 -10.56 0.87 -16.52
CA SER A 136 -10.23 1.04 -15.09
C SER A 136 -8.95 1.85 -14.89
N MET A 137 -7.94 1.62 -15.72
CA MET A 137 -6.70 2.42 -15.76
C MET A 137 -6.97 3.88 -16.16
N TYR A 138 -7.72 4.09 -17.25
CA TYR A 138 -8.09 5.42 -17.72
C TYR A 138 -8.87 6.20 -16.67
N ASN A 139 -9.86 5.56 -16.04
CA ASN A 139 -10.65 6.17 -14.98
C ASN A 139 -9.82 6.54 -13.74
N ARG A 140 -8.75 5.80 -13.44
CA ARG A 140 -7.90 6.07 -12.28
C ARG A 140 -6.88 7.19 -12.54
N PHE A 141 -6.33 7.25 -13.74
CA PHE A 141 -5.19 8.12 -14.09
C PHE A 141 -5.52 9.24 -15.08
N PHE A 142 -6.77 9.30 -15.57
CA PHE A 142 -7.18 10.18 -16.67
C PHE A 142 -6.28 10.04 -17.91
N SER A 143 -5.74 8.85 -18.15
CA SER A 143 -4.71 8.59 -19.15
C SER A 143 -4.83 7.18 -19.73
N THR A 144 -4.60 7.03 -21.04
CA THR A 144 -4.57 5.72 -21.73
C THR A 144 -3.25 4.97 -21.57
N ARG A 145 -2.41 5.40 -20.61
CA ARG A 145 -1.09 4.85 -20.36
C ARG A 145 -1.18 3.40 -19.89
N ARG A 146 -0.43 2.51 -20.54
CA ARG A 146 -0.39 1.06 -20.25
C ARG A 146 0.87 0.61 -19.51
N ASP A 147 1.87 1.47 -19.35
CA ASP A 147 3.10 1.14 -18.64
C ASP A 147 3.10 1.64 -17.19
N MET A 148 3.63 0.80 -16.30
CA MET A 148 3.83 1.10 -14.88
C MET A 148 5.32 1.06 -14.56
N PRO A 149 6.08 2.12 -14.90
CA PRO A 149 7.49 2.20 -14.58
C PRO A 149 7.70 2.35 -13.07
N HIS A 150 8.88 1.92 -12.60
CA HIS A 150 9.31 2.03 -11.20
C HIS A 150 9.00 3.41 -10.61
N GLN A 151 9.39 4.48 -11.32
CA GLN A 151 9.22 5.88 -10.88
C GLN A 151 7.77 6.23 -10.53
N LEU A 152 6.81 5.75 -11.32
CA LEU A 152 5.39 5.98 -11.06
C LEU A 152 4.89 5.12 -9.90
N LEU A 153 5.32 3.86 -9.82
CA LEU A 153 4.94 2.98 -8.71
C LEU A 153 5.49 3.48 -7.36
N GLN A 154 6.65 4.15 -7.35
CA GLN A 154 7.20 4.77 -6.14
C GLN A 154 6.24 5.79 -5.52
N GLU A 155 5.47 6.52 -6.34
CA GLU A 155 4.49 7.50 -5.85
C GLU A 155 3.37 6.84 -5.03
N PHE A 156 3.14 5.53 -5.20
CA PHE A 156 2.13 4.78 -4.47
C PHE A 156 2.67 4.05 -3.23
N VAL A 157 3.93 3.64 -3.24
CA VAL A 157 4.52 2.82 -2.15
C VAL A 157 5.40 3.60 -1.20
N VAL A 158 5.88 4.79 -1.60
CA VAL A 158 6.70 5.69 -0.79
C VAL A 158 5.84 6.87 -0.34
N ILE A 159 4.99 6.63 0.65
CA ILE A 159 4.02 7.62 1.14
C ILE A 159 4.33 8.15 2.53
N ASP A 160 3.95 9.39 2.80
CA ASP A 160 3.97 9.98 4.14
C ASP A 160 2.61 9.69 4.81
N TYR A 161 2.54 8.69 5.69
CA TYR A 161 1.29 8.25 6.31
C TYR A 161 0.58 9.35 7.13
N THR A 162 1.26 10.46 7.43
CA THR A 162 0.66 11.61 8.13
C THR A 162 -0.09 12.56 7.19
N ARG A 163 0.26 12.55 5.89
CA ARG A 163 -0.29 13.44 4.86
C ARG A 163 -1.16 12.73 3.84
N GLU A 164 -0.94 11.44 3.66
CA GLU A 164 -1.73 10.61 2.76
C GLU A 164 -1.88 9.21 3.34
N MET A 165 -2.86 8.47 2.86
CA MET A 165 -3.09 7.09 3.26
C MET A 165 -3.50 6.30 2.04
N LEU A 166 -2.79 5.21 1.74
CA LEU A 166 -3.17 4.25 0.71
C LEU A 166 -3.43 2.90 1.36
N ILE A 167 -4.65 2.40 1.20
CA ILE A 167 -5.11 1.10 1.69
C ILE A 167 -5.23 0.14 0.51
N LEU A 168 -4.59 -1.02 0.64
CA LEU A 168 -4.77 -2.17 -0.24
C LEU A 168 -5.87 -3.07 0.33
N ALA A 169 -6.75 -3.55 -0.54
CA ALA A 169 -7.63 -4.68 -0.27
C ALA A 169 -7.02 -5.91 -0.93
N ALA A 170 -6.58 -6.85 -0.10
CA ALA A 170 -5.91 -8.07 -0.54
C ALA A 170 -6.68 -9.31 -0.09
N VAL A 171 -6.55 -10.38 -0.87
CA VAL A 171 -6.88 -11.75 -0.45
C VAL A 171 -5.58 -12.54 -0.25
N PRO A 172 -5.49 -13.35 0.80
CA PRO A 172 -4.37 -14.28 0.94
C PRO A 172 -4.55 -15.43 -0.07
N GLU A 173 -3.58 -15.61 -0.97
CA GLU A 173 -3.47 -16.79 -1.84
C GLU A 173 -2.19 -17.56 -1.49
N GLU A 174 -2.34 -18.71 -0.85
CA GLU A 174 -1.27 -19.64 -0.42
C GLU A 174 -0.06 -18.98 0.29
N GLU A 175 0.83 -18.36 -0.48
CA GLU A 175 2.12 -17.80 -0.07
C GLU A 175 2.32 -16.34 -0.48
N ARG A 176 1.34 -15.74 -1.17
CA ARG A 176 1.35 -14.34 -1.60
C ARG A 176 0.00 -13.69 -1.35
N GLU A 177 0.03 -12.37 -1.27
CA GLU A 177 -1.19 -11.58 -1.26
C GLU A 177 -1.53 -11.20 -2.70
N VAL A 178 -2.81 -11.31 -3.06
CA VAL A 178 -3.31 -10.79 -4.33
C VAL A 178 -4.13 -9.54 -4.04
N ILE A 179 -3.72 -8.43 -4.62
CA ILE A 179 -4.42 -7.16 -4.46
C ILE A 179 -5.64 -7.15 -5.39
N LEU A 180 -6.81 -6.91 -4.80
CA LEU A 180 -8.09 -6.84 -5.51
C LEU A 180 -8.54 -5.40 -5.74
N GLY A 181 -8.04 -4.47 -4.94
CA GLY A 181 -8.32 -3.06 -5.08
C GLY A 181 -7.43 -2.22 -4.19
N MET A 182 -7.38 -0.93 -4.49
CA MET A 182 -6.73 0.05 -3.64
C MET A 182 -7.59 1.30 -3.52
N GLY A 183 -7.44 2.01 -2.42
CA GLY A 183 -7.95 3.35 -2.29
C GLY A 183 -7.00 4.22 -1.52
N GLN A 184 -6.99 5.50 -1.85
CA GLN A 184 -6.13 6.47 -1.22
C GLN A 184 -6.89 7.73 -0.87
N TYR A 185 -6.40 8.43 0.15
CA TYR A 185 -6.68 9.85 0.30
C TYR A 185 -5.39 10.66 0.52
N ALA A 186 -5.36 11.88 0.01
CA ALA A 186 -4.29 12.85 0.25
C ALA A 186 -4.86 14.11 0.92
N ILE A 187 -4.26 14.55 2.02
CA ILE A 187 -4.80 15.62 2.86
C ILE A 187 -4.54 16.97 2.23
N ASN A 188 -5.60 17.77 2.16
CA ASN A 188 -5.52 19.19 1.91
C ASN A 188 -5.58 19.95 3.25
N GLU A 189 -4.40 20.32 3.76
CA GLU A 189 -4.25 20.98 5.06
C GLU A 189 -5.06 22.29 5.15
N LYS A 190 -5.21 23.03 4.04
CA LYS A 190 -5.91 24.32 3.99
C LYS A 190 -7.41 24.18 4.24
N TYR A 191 -8.03 23.11 3.76
CA TYR A 191 -9.48 22.92 3.81
C TYR A 191 -9.92 21.87 4.83
N HIS A 192 -8.98 21.22 5.52
CA HIS A 192 -9.24 20.09 6.42
C HIS A 192 -10.07 18.97 5.75
N THR A 193 -9.88 18.78 4.45
CA THR A 193 -10.49 17.71 3.65
C THR A 193 -9.39 16.87 3.02
N ALA A 194 -9.72 15.74 2.42
CA ALA A 194 -8.76 14.98 1.61
C ALA A 194 -9.30 14.65 0.22
N GLU A 195 -8.43 14.60 -0.77
CA GLU A 195 -8.76 14.09 -2.10
C GLU A 195 -8.77 12.57 -2.06
N VAL A 196 -9.86 11.93 -2.47
CA VAL A 196 -10.04 10.47 -2.37
C VAL A 196 -10.15 9.82 -3.75
N ALA A 197 -9.48 8.69 -3.93
CA ALA A 197 -9.57 7.86 -5.13
C ALA A 197 -9.64 6.37 -4.75
N VAL A 198 -10.38 5.58 -5.52
CA VAL A 198 -10.53 4.14 -5.34
C VAL A 198 -10.53 3.46 -6.70
N VAL A 199 -9.86 2.33 -6.80
CA VAL A 199 -9.86 1.45 -7.98
C VAL A 199 -9.94 0.00 -7.54
N VAL A 200 -10.70 -0.81 -8.28
CA VAL A 200 -10.94 -2.22 -8.00
C VAL A 200 -10.78 -3.01 -9.30
N ARG A 201 -10.13 -4.17 -9.21
CA ARG A 201 -9.95 -5.09 -10.32
C ARG A 201 -11.30 -5.48 -10.91
N ASP A 202 -11.37 -5.50 -12.24
CA ASP A 202 -12.64 -5.58 -12.98
C ASP A 202 -13.46 -6.83 -12.62
N ASP A 203 -12.79 -7.96 -12.39
CA ASP A 203 -13.37 -9.24 -11.96
C ASP A 203 -13.89 -9.25 -10.50
N TYR A 204 -13.53 -8.27 -9.68
CA TYR A 204 -14.03 -8.10 -8.30
C TYR A 204 -14.91 -6.85 -8.13
N GLN A 205 -15.23 -6.15 -9.23
CA GLN A 205 -16.19 -5.06 -9.18
C GLN A 205 -17.58 -5.58 -8.80
N LYS A 206 -18.39 -4.71 -8.17
CA LYS A 206 -19.74 -5.03 -7.69
C LYS A 206 -19.82 -6.11 -6.61
N MET A 207 -18.69 -6.67 -6.15
CA MET A 207 -18.63 -7.60 -5.01
C MET A 207 -18.46 -6.88 -3.65
N GLY A 208 -18.50 -5.55 -3.62
CA GLY A 208 -18.41 -4.75 -2.39
C GLY A 208 -17.00 -4.35 -1.97
N VAL A 209 -15.94 -4.70 -2.71
CA VAL A 209 -14.54 -4.35 -2.40
C VAL A 209 -14.36 -2.83 -2.27
N GLY A 210 -14.78 -2.06 -3.28
CA GLY A 210 -14.65 -0.59 -3.27
C GLY A 210 -15.43 0.06 -2.11
N LYS A 211 -16.56 -0.52 -1.71
CA LYS A 211 -17.33 -0.08 -0.54
C LYS A 211 -16.54 -0.29 0.75
N GLN A 212 -15.93 -1.46 0.95
CA GLN A 212 -15.12 -1.75 2.13
C GLN A 212 -13.90 -0.84 2.22
N ILE A 213 -13.19 -0.63 1.09
CA ILE A 213 -12.06 0.30 1.01
C ILE A 213 -12.50 1.72 1.41
N LEU A 214 -13.54 2.25 0.75
CA LEU A 214 -13.99 3.62 1.00
C LEU A 214 -14.54 3.81 2.42
N GLN A 215 -15.26 2.82 2.96
CA GLN A 215 -15.71 2.83 4.36
C GLN A 215 -14.53 2.90 5.33
N TYR A 216 -13.46 2.15 5.06
CA TYR A 216 -12.29 2.16 5.92
C TYR A 216 -11.49 3.45 5.81
N LEU A 217 -11.28 3.98 4.61
CA LEU A 217 -10.68 5.31 4.40
C LEU A 217 -11.48 6.40 5.12
N THR A 218 -12.81 6.34 5.04
CA THR A 218 -13.70 7.27 5.76
C THR A 218 -13.49 7.19 7.27
N TYR A 219 -13.36 5.98 7.82
CA TYR A 219 -13.08 5.78 9.24
C TYR A 219 -11.75 6.41 9.64
N LEU A 220 -10.69 6.17 8.87
CA LEU A 220 -9.35 6.73 9.12
C LEU A 220 -9.36 8.25 9.01
N ALA A 221 -9.96 8.80 7.96
CA ALA A 221 -10.07 10.23 7.74
C ALA A 221 -10.82 10.95 8.87
N LYS A 222 -11.92 10.37 9.35
CA LYS A 222 -12.66 10.88 10.52
C LYS A 222 -11.81 10.84 11.79
N LYS A 223 -11.08 9.74 12.03
CA LYS A 223 -10.18 9.59 13.18
C LYS A 223 -9.06 10.63 13.16
N GLN A 224 -8.62 11.04 11.96
CA GLN A 224 -7.65 12.10 11.75
C GLN A 224 -8.24 13.52 11.87
N GLY A 225 -9.56 13.66 12.05
CA GLY A 225 -10.24 14.95 12.20
C GLY A 225 -10.56 15.66 10.89
N LEU A 226 -10.48 14.97 9.75
CA LEU A 226 -10.90 15.53 8.46
C LEU A 226 -12.42 15.75 8.42
N LEU A 227 -12.83 16.80 7.71
CA LEU A 227 -14.23 17.22 7.61
C LEU A 227 -14.98 16.53 6.46
N GLY A 228 -14.26 15.99 5.48
CA GLY A 228 -14.84 15.39 4.29
C GLY A 228 -13.80 15.01 3.25
N PHE A 229 -14.29 14.50 2.13
CA PHE A 229 -13.51 14.20 0.95
C PHE A 229 -13.87 15.07 -0.23
N ASN A 230 -12.91 15.28 -1.13
CA ASN A 230 -13.14 15.77 -2.48
C ASN A 230 -12.75 14.66 -3.47
N ALA A 231 -13.47 14.54 -4.58
CA ALA A 231 -13.09 13.63 -5.65
C ALA A 231 -13.42 14.25 -7.02
N GLU A 232 -12.54 14.03 -7.97
CA GLU A 232 -12.80 14.27 -9.38
C GLU A 232 -13.03 12.92 -10.06
N VAL A 233 -14.18 12.77 -10.72
CA VAL A 233 -14.63 11.50 -11.30
C VAL A 233 -15.11 11.76 -12.71
N LEU A 234 -14.61 11.03 -13.70
CA LEU A 234 -15.15 11.08 -15.05
C LEU A 234 -16.67 10.84 -15.04
N ALA A 235 -17.40 11.63 -15.84
CA ALA A 235 -18.86 11.60 -15.84
C ALA A 235 -19.42 10.22 -16.23
N ASP A 236 -18.67 9.48 -17.04
CA ASP A 236 -19.02 8.14 -17.52
C ASP A 236 -18.68 7.03 -16.49
N ASN A 237 -17.91 7.34 -15.45
CA ASN A 237 -17.63 6.39 -14.35
C ASN A 237 -18.81 6.34 -13.35
N VAL A 238 -19.94 5.85 -13.87
CA VAL A 238 -21.20 5.70 -13.12
C VAL A 238 -21.02 4.80 -11.90
N SER A 239 -20.10 3.83 -11.96
CA SER A 239 -19.78 2.94 -10.85
C SER A 239 -19.26 3.72 -9.63
N MET A 240 -18.29 4.61 -9.84
CA MET A 240 -17.69 5.41 -8.78
C MET A 240 -18.64 6.47 -8.23
N VAL A 241 -19.40 7.13 -9.12
CA VAL A 241 -20.46 8.06 -8.70
C VAL A 241 -21.47 7.37 -7.78
N ARG A 242 -21.97 6.19 -8.18
CA ARG A 242 -22.90 5.40 -7.36
C ARG A 242 -22.27 4.91 -6.06
N LEU A 243 -20.98 4.59 -6.07
CA LEU A 243 -20.26 4.22 -4.85
C LEU A 243 -20.30 5.36 -3.84
N PHE A 244 -19.99 6.59 -4.26
CA PHE A 244 -20.07 7.76 -3.40
C PHE A 244 -21.49 8.07 -2.93
N GLU A 245 -22.48 8.03 -3.83
CA GLU A 245 -23.89 8.29 -3.49
C GLU A 245 -24.49 7.28 -2.49
N ARG A 246 -23.97 6.05 -2.47
CA ARG A 246 -24.36 5.02 -1.48
C ARG A 246 -23.75 5.25 -0.10
N MET A 247 -22.71 6.08 0.00
CA MET A 247 -22.13 6.43 1.29
C MET A 247 -23.01 7.47 1.98
N LYS A 248 -23.06 7.44 3.31
CA LYS A 248 -23.85 8.37 4.13
C LYS A 248 -23.20 9.76 4.26
N PHE A 249 -22.64 10.27 3.17
CA PHE A 249 -22.07 11.61 3.09
C PHE A 249 -23.15 12.65 2.80
N ASP A 250 -22.82 13.91 3.06
CA ASP A 250 -23.53 15.03 2.46
C ASP A 250 -22.76 15.44 1.18
N ILE A 251 -23.42 15.33 0.03
CA ILE A 251 -22.74 15.38 -1.28
C ILE A 251 -23.18 16.61 -2.06
N GLU A 252 -22.21 17.47 -2.38
CA GLU A 252 -22.35 18.49 -3.41
C GLU A 252 -21.65 18.00 -4.67
N LYS A 253 -22.37 18.05 -5.80
CA LYS A 253 -21.87 17.56 -7.09
C LYS A 253 -21.97 18.67 -8.13
N THR A 254 -20.83 19.03 -8.69
CA THR A 254 -20.73 20.00 -9.79
C THR A 254 -20.18 19.30 -11.01
N ARG A 255 -20.82 19.49 -12.17
CA ARG A 255 -20.30 19.00 -13.45
C ARG A 255 -19.47 20.10 -14.08
N ASP A 256 -18.24 19.77 -14.47
CA ASP A 256 -17.39 20.64 -15.28
C ASP A 256 -16.80 19.81 -16.43
N GLY A 257 -17.14 20.19 -17.66
CA GLY A 257 -16.82 19.40 -18.86
C GLY A 257 -17.24 17.92 -18.75
N GLY A 258 -16.24 17.04 -18.94
CA GLY A 258 -16.39 15.58 -18.93
C GLY A 258 -16.27 14.92 -17.55
N ALA A 259 -16.14 15.70 -16.46
CA ALA A 259 -15.96 15.17 -15.11
C ALA A 259 -16.97 15.78 -14.10
N TYR A 260 -17.16 15.08 -12.99
CA TYR A 260 -17.84 15.56 -11.81
C TYR A 260 -16.81 15.86 -10.72
N THR A 261 -16.90 17.06 -10.16
CA THR A 261 -16.27 17.40 -8.89
C THR A 261 -17.28 17.13 -7.79
N MET A 262 -16.96 16.21 -6.89
CA MET A 262 -17.80 15.80 -5.78
C MET A 262 -17.17 16.20 -4.45
N LYS A 263 -17.86 17.05 -3.69
CA LYS A 263 -17.51 17.35 -2.29
C LYS A 263 -18.39 16.51 -1.37
N MET A 264 -17.78 15.76 -0.47
CA MET A 264 -18.42 14.75 0.36
C MET A 264 -18.13 15.04 1.83
N SER A 265 -19.01 15.79 2.49
CA SER A 265 -18.84 16.15 3.89
C SER A 265 -19.20 14.99 4.81
N PHE A 266 -18.37 14.76 5.82
CA PHE A 266 -18.66 13.81 6.89
C PHE A 266 -19.68 14.45 7.84
N ARG A 267 -20.92 13.96 7.85
CA ARG A 267 -21.93 14.45 8.79
C ARG A 267 -21.38 14.44 10.22
N LYS A 268 -21.52 15.56 10.94
CA LYS A 268 -21.39 15.56 12.40
C LYS A 268 -22.45 14.62 12.95
N TYR A 269 -22.06 13.64 13.76
CA TYR A 269 -23.04 12.95 14.59
C TYR A 269 -23.71 14.01 15.45
N LYS A 270 -25.03 14.17 15.29
CA LYS A 270 -25.86 14.89 16.26
C LYS A 270 -25.95 14.06 17.52
#